data_AF-A0A6T6MNC6-F1
#
_entry.id   AF-A0A6T6MNC6-F1
#
_cell.length_a   1.000
_cell.length_b   1.000
_cell.length_c   1.000
_cell.angle_alpha   90.00
_cell.angle_beta   90.00
_cell.angle_gamma   90.00
#
_symmetry.space_group_name_H-M   'P 1'
#
loop_
_entity.id
_entity.type
_entity.pdbx_description
1 polymer ?
#
loop_
_entity_poly.entity_id
_entity_poly.type
_entity_poly.pdbx_seq_one_letter_code
_entity_poly.pdbx_strand_id
1 'polypeptide(L)'
;MRIADEILRGRLDLGEENDVKEHIGVVERFLEEMILLTRDYKVLATLRVNEKNEYEIEDGMLKTLLMDGGWSLKEFVQLRNQILNDSARVEYVRHENTERAIELFVLSENIESIATLICDSLSKCISSQNSSNHCHRMIRNAHRICLFLESRNDQNNEFTHVVRSIHALIGMIEFLNLYWKQRYSEAWKCMKSLDLLPLTESQLAVASDRLRKSSSYFVACVIHHIPLTLSCAIETGVKVLERAKSRDRVSISTREQIELDQIVIQTRVLLSFASVMKMDDEYPSFNPILVEARLKII
;
A
#
# COMPACT_ATOMS: atom_id res chain seq x y z
N MET A 1 26.89 -9.44 -22.99
CA MET A 1 26.77 -8.39 -24.02
C MET A 1 27.44 -8.79 -25.33
N ARG A 2 28.79 -8.88 -25.42
CA ARG A 2 29.48 -9.24 -26.69
C ARG A 2 29.06 -10.59 -27.29
N ILE A 3 28.89 -11.62 -26.45
CA ILE A 3 28.43 -12.95 -26.89
C ILE A 3 26.97 -12.91 -27.38
N ALA A 4 26.07 -12.21 -26.67
CA ALA A 4 24.70 -12.04 -27.11
C ALA A 4 24.61 -11.24 -28.43
N ASP A 5 25.46 -10.23 -28.62
CA ASP A 5 25.58 -9.46 -29.87
C ASP A 5 26.10 -10.34 -31.03
N GLU A 6 27.04 -11.25 -30.77
CA GLU A 6 27.55 -12.20 -31.77
C GLU A 6 26.52 -13.28 -32.14
N ILE A 7 25.70 -13.74 -31.18
CA ILE A 7 24.57 -14.66 -31.43
C ILE A 7 23.46 -13.95 -32.22
N LEU A 8 23.03 -12.75 -31.79
CA LEU A 8 21.94 -12.00 -32.43
C LEU A 8 22.28 -11.50 -33.84
N ARG A 9 23.56 -11.26 -34.15
CA ARG A 9 24.02 -10.86 -35.49
C ARG A 9 24.21 -12.04 -36.45
N GLY A 10 23.84 -13.26 -36.05
CA GLY A 10 24.04 -14.46 -36.88
C GLY A 10 25.50 -14.73 -37.22
N ARG A 11 26.45 -14.25 -36.40
CA ARG A 11 27.89 -14.41 -36.65
C ARG A 11 28.48 -15.66 -36.01
N LEU A 12 27.69 -16.40 -35.25
CA LEU A 12 27.96 -17.78 -34.89
C LEU A 12 27.33 -18.66 -35.97
N ASP A 13 28.19 -19.30 -36.76
CA ASP A 13 27.83 -20.24 -37.82
C ASP A 13 27.19 -21.49 -37.17
N LEU A 14 25.85 -21.51 -37.07
CA LEU A 14 25.11 -22.50 -36.27
C LEU A 14 24.19 -23.42 -37.08
N GLY A 15 24.36 -23.49 -38.40
CA GLY A 15 23.60 -24.45 -39.23
C GLY A 15 22.14 -24.04 -39.49
N GLU A 16 21.48 -24.79 -40.36
CA GLU A 16 20.30 -24.43 -41.17
C GLU A 16 19.07 -23.84 -40.42
N GLU A 17 18.24 -23.08 -41.17
CA GLU A 17 17.09 -22.23 -40.78
C GLU A 17 16.00 -22.82 -39.87
N ASN A 18 16.04 -24.11 -39.51
CA ASN A 18 15.08 -24.72 -38.58
C ASN A 18 15.44 -24.51 -37.10
N ASP A 19 16.62 -23.97 -36.79
CA ASP A 19 17.15 -23.88 -35.43
C ASP A 19 16.87 -22.54 -34.72
N VAL A 20 16.36 -21.53 -35.44
CA VAL A 20 16.22 -20.15 -34.93
C VAL A 20 15.33 -20.04 -33.67
N LYS A 21 14.26 -20.84 -33.57
CA LYS A 21 13.38 -20.85 -32.38
C LYS A 21 14.02 -21.53 -31.17
N GLU A 22 14.79 -22.58 -31.39
CA GLU A 22 15.52 -23.27 -30.32
C GLU A 22 16.65 -22.38 -29.80
N HIS A 23 17.24 -21.58 -30.70
CA HIS A 23 18.27 -20.59 -30.39
C HIS A 23 17.73 -19.37 -29.63
N ILE A 24 16.51 -18.90 -29.94
CA ILE A 24 15.83 -17.84 -29.16
C ILE A 24 15.69 -18.27 -27.69
N GLY A 25 15.24 -19.49 -27.41
CA GLY A 25 15.10 -19.99 -26.04
C GLY A 25 16.43 -20.17 -25.28
N VAL A 26 17.55 -20.31 -25.99
CA VAL A 26 18.90 -20.30 -25.39
C VAL A 26 19.34 -18.88 -25.07
N VAL A 27 19.09 -17.94 -25.98
CA VAL A 27 19.39 -16.51 -25.77
C VAL A 27 18.56 -15.92 -24.63
N GLU A 28 17.28 -16.26 -24.54
CA GLU A 28 16.38 -15.86 -23.45
C GLU A 28 16.92 -16.29 -22.10
N ARG A 29 17.23 -17.58 -21.94
CA ARG A 29 17.79 -18.14 -20.70
C ARG A 29 19.14 -17.51 -20.36
N PHE A 30 20.01 -17.32 -21.36
CA PHE A 30 21.30 -16.68 -21.12
C PHE A 30 21.14 -15.22 -20.65
N LEU A 31 20.24 -14.45 -21.26
CA LEU A 31 19.95 -13.07 -20.86
C LEU A 31 19.34 -13.02 -19.46
N GLU A 32 18.39 -13.91 -19.16
CA GLU A 32 17.78 -14.06 -17.85
C GLU A 32 18.84 -14.36 -16.78
N GLU A 33 19.66 -15.39 -16.97
CA GLU A 33 20.74 -15.75 -16.04
C GLU A 33 21.74 -14.62 -15.85
N MET A 34 22.18 -13.97 -16.94
CA MET A 34 23.12 -12.86 -16.89
C MET A 34 22.53 -11.67 -16.10
N ILE A 35 21.27 -11.32 -16.33
CA ILE A 35 20.61 -10.19 -15.66
C ILE A 35 20.34 -10.52 -14.19
N LEU A 36 19.92 -11.74 -13.86
CA LEU A 36 19.76 -12.19 -12.49
C LEU A 36 21.09 -12.20 -11.72
N LEU A 37 22.18 -12.62 -12.37
CA LEU A 37 23.51 -12.65 -11.76
C LEU A 37 24.07 -11.23 -11.53
N THR A 38 23.94 -10.36 -12.53
CA THR A 38 24.51 -8.99 -12.48
C THR A 38 23.63 -8.00 -11.72
N ARG A 39 22.33 -8.29 -11.62
CA ARG A 39 21.28 -7.38 -11.09
C ARG A 39 21.23 -6.02 -11.78
N ASP A 40 21.79 -5.91 -12.98
CA ASP A 40 21.74 -4.68 -13.76
C ASP A 40 20.48 -4.63 -14.63
N TYR A 41 19.34 -4.40 -13.97
CA TYR A 41 18.04 -4.33 -14.66
C TYR A 41 17.91 -3.09 -15.55
N LYS A 42 18.84 -2.13 -15.49
CA LYS A 42 18.82 -0.93 -16.34
C LYS A 42 19.01 -1.27 -17.82
N VAL A 43 19.62 -2.42 -18.12
CA VAL A 43 19.73 -2.93 -19.49
C VAL A 43 18.35 -3.25 -20.09
N LEU A 44 17.37 -3.61 -19.23
CA LEU A 44 16.00 -3.91 -19.61
C LEU A 44 15.13 -2.66 -19.65
N ALA A 45 15.11 -1.92 -18.54
CA ALA A 45 14.32 -0.71 -18.40
C ALA A 45 14.82 0.13 -17.23
N THR A 46 14.57 1.42 -17.28
CA THR A 46 14.85 2.36 -16.21
C THR A 46 13.60 3.08 -15.77
N LEU A 47 13.53 3.35 -14.47
CA LEU A 47 12.41 4.02 -13.84
C LEU A 47 12.82 5.46 -13.59
N ARG A 48 12.12 6.40 -14.22
CA ARG A 48 12.29 7.83 -14.00
C ARG A 48 11.09 8.37 -13.24
N VAL A 49 11.34 9.35 -12.38
CA VAL A 49 10.27 10.14 -11.75
C VAL A 49 10.15 11.44 -12.53
N ASN A 50 8.98 11.70 -13.09
CA ASN A 50 8.73 12.92 -13.87
C ASN A 50 8.47 14.14 -12.96
N GLU A 51 8.27 15.32 -13.55
CA GLU A 51 8.00 16.57 -12.81
C GLU A 51 6.69 16.53 -12.00
N LYS A 52 5.76 15.65 -12.38
CA LYS A 52 4.51 15.39 -11.65
C LYS A 52 4.67 14.37 -10.52
N ASN A 53 5.89 13.89 -10.28
CA ASN A 53 6.21 12.85 -9.30
C ASN A 53 5.53 11.50 -9.60
N GLU A 54 5.26 11.24 -10.89
CA GLU A 54 4.77 9.97 -11.41
C GLU A 54 5.94 9.12 -11.93
N TYR A 55 5.72 7.80 -12.00
CA TYR A 55 6.67 6.87 -12.60
C TYR A 55 6.55 6.84 -14.13
N GLU A 56 7.67 7.06 -14.80
CA GLU A 56 7.85 6.92 -16.24
C GLU A 56 8.86 5.79 -16.52
N ILE A 57 8.51 4.91 -17.46
CA ILE A 57 9.33 3.75 -17.81
C ILE A 57 10.03 4.04 -19.12
N GLU A 58 11.36 4.06 -19.09
CA GLU A 58 12.20 4.20 -20.28
C GLU A 58 12.83 2.83 -20.59
N ASP A 59 12.59 2.31 -21.78
CA ASP A 59 13.19 1.04 -22.22
C ASP A 59 14.71 1.13 -22.29
N GLY A 60 15.40 0.09 -21.82
CA GLY A 60 16.86 0.02 -21.79
C GLY A 60 17.48 -0.36 -23.13
N MET A 61 18.82 -0.39 -23.17
CA MET A 61 19.60 -0.67 -24.38
C MET A 61 19.31 -2.04 -25.01
N LEU A 62 18.81 -3.01 -24.23
CA LEU A 62 18.52 -4.35 -24.73
C LEU A 62 17.37 -4.34 -25.75
N LYS A 63 16.45 -3.37 -25.68
CA LYS A 63 15.39 -3.21 -26.67
C LYS A 63 15.96 -3.04 -28.07
N THR A 64 16.87 -2.08 -28.24
CA THR A 64 17.48 -1.77 -29.54
C THR A 64 18.26 -2.98 -30.06
N LEU A 65 19.06 -3.62 -29.20
CA LEU A 65 19.86 -4.79 -29.59
C LEU A 65 19.03 -5.98 -30.06
N LEU A 66 17.93 -6.27 -29.37
CA LEU A 66 17.04 -7.39 -29.75
C LEU A 66 16.23 -7.06 -30.99
N MET A 67 15.75 -5.82 -31.13
CA MET A 67 15.05 -5.38 -32.34
C MET A 67 15.96 -5.42 -33.58
N ASP A 68 17.22 -5.00 -33.45
CA ASP A 68 18.22 -5.13 -34.52
C ASP A 68 18.51 -6.60 -34.88
N GLY A 69 18.38 -7.51 -33.91
CA GLY A 69 18.46 -8.96 -34.06
C GLY A 69 17.17 -9.63 -34.56
N GLY A 70 16.17 -8.86 -35.01
CA GLY A 70 14.95 -9.38 -35.63
C GLY A 70 13.79 -9.66 -34.67
N TRP A 71 13.91 -9.31 -33.38
CA TRP A 71 12.81 -9.48 -32.42
C TRP A 71 11.71 -8.45 -32.62
N SER A 72 10.46 -8.87 -32.44
CA SER A 72 9.33 -7.95 -32.35
C SER A 72 9.30 -7.22 -31.00
N LEU A 73 8.67 -6.04 -30.98
CA LEU A 73 8.43 -5.30 -29.74
C LEU A 73 7.64 -6.14 -28.72
N LYS A 74 6.71 -6.98 -29.19
CA LYS A 74 5.89 -7.84 -28.33
C LYS A 74 6.73 -8.89 -27.61
N GLU A 75 7.63 -9.55 -28.33
CA GLU A 75 8.55 -10.55 -27.77
C GLU A 75 9.49 -9.92 -26.75
N PHE A 76 10.05 -8.75 -27.07
CA PHE A 76 10.86 -7.99 -26.11
C PHE A 76 10.09 -7.65 -24.83
N VAL A 77 8.87 -7.11 -24.94
CA VAL A 77 8.06 -6.74 -23.76
C VAL A 77 7.72 -7.97 -22.92
N GLN A 78 7.42 -9.11 -23.56
CA GLN A 78 7.17 -10.37 -22.85
C GLN A 78 8.39 -10.83 -22.05
N LEU A 79 9.57 -10.91 -22.70
CA LEU A 79 10.81 -11.30 -22.04
C LEU A 79 11.18 -10.33 -20.92
N ARG A 80 11.12 -9.03 -21.19
CA ARG A 80 11.39 -7.96 -20.22
C ARG A 80 10.52 -8.14 -18.97
N ASN A 81 9.21 -8.29 -19.17
CA ASN A 81 8.27 -8.42 -18.05
C ASN A 81 8.48 -9.74 -17.28
N GLN A 82 8.79 -10.83 -17.96
CA GLN A 82 9.11 -12.11 -17.32
C GLN A 82 10.35 -11.97 -16.40
N ILE A 83 11.47 -11.51 -16.94
CA ILE A 83 12.72 -11.37 -16.18
C ILE A 83 12.52 -10.42 -15.00
N LEU A 84 11.86 -9.28 -15.21
CA LEU A 84 11.60 -8.31 -14.13
C LEU A 84 10.69 -8.87 -13.04
N ASN A 85 9.63 -9.61 -13.41
CA ASN A 85 8.72 -10.22 -12.43
C ASN A 85 9.43 -11.29 -11.58
N ASP A 86 10.23 -12.15 -12.21
CA ASP A 86 10.96 -13.20 -11.48
C ASP A 86 12.08 -12.61 -10.62
N SER A 87 12.75 -11.58 -11.12
CA SER A 87 13.72 -10.80 -10.34
C SER A 87 13.07 -10.12 -9.13
N ALA A 88 11.88 -9.52 -9.30
CA ALA A 88 11.14 -8.89 -8.22
C ALA A 88 10.77 -9.89 -7.12
N ARG A 89 10.32 -11.09 -7.51
CA ARG A 89 10.03 -12.20 -6.57
C ARG A 89 11.27 -12.64 -5.82
N VAL A 90 12.41 -12.75 -6.49
CA VAL A 90 13.69 -13.10 -5.85
C VAL A 90 14.11 -12.04 -4.84
N GLU A 91 14.05 -10.75 -5.21
CA GLU A 91 14.37 -9.64 -4.30
C GLU A 91 13.44 -9.62 -3.08
N TYR A 92 12.14 -9.90 -3.26
CA TYR A 92 11.20 -9.95 -2.15
C TYR A 92 11.41 -11.16 -1.24
N VAL A 93 11.48 -12.37 -1.80
CA VAL A 93 11.47 -13.62 -1.03
C VAL A 93 12.84 -13.95 -0.45
N ARG A 94 13.92 -13.74 -1.21
CA ARG A 94 15.27 -14.16 -0.78
C ARG A 94 16.07 -13.05 -0.13
N HIS A 95 15.83 -11.80 -0.51
CA HIS A 95 16.61 -10.66 -0.04
C HIS A 95 15.84 -9.73 0.88
N GLU A 96 14.54 -10.00 1.10
CA GLU A 96 13.64 -9.17 1.90
C GLU A 96 13.66 -7.69 1.47
N ASN A 97 14.01 -7.43 0.19
CA ASN A 97 14.21 -6.10 -0.33
C ASN A 97 12.94 -5.62 -1.02
N THR A 98 11.97 -5.24 -0.19
CA THR A 98 10.64 -4.85 -0.67
C THR A 98 10.67 -3.61 -1.55
N GLU A 99 11.52 -2.63 -1.25
CA GLU A 99 11.65 -1.41 -2.06
C GLU A 99 12.11 -1.76 -3.48
N ARG A 100 13.14 -2.62 -3.61
CA ARG A 100 13.62 -3.05 -4.92
C ARG A 100 12.63 -3.91 -5.67
N ALA A 101 11.93 -4.81 -4.99
CA ALA A 101 10.89 -5.62 -5.60
C ALA A 101 9.75 -4.76 -6.17
N ILE A 102 9.32 -3.72 -5.45
CA ILE A 102 8.33 -2.75 -5.95
C ILE A 102 8.82 -2.06 -7.23
N GLU A 103 10.05 -1.55 -7.23
CA GLU A 103 10.62 -0.90 -8.44
C GLU A 103 10.59 -1.83 -9.66
N LEU A 104 10.97 -3.09 -9.48
CA LEU A 104 10.99 -4.09 -10.55
C LEU A 104 9.58 -4.43 -11.06
N PHE A 105 8.59 -4.53 -10.16
CA PHE A 105 7.20 -4.72 -10.57
C PHE A 105 6.60 -3.49 -11.27
N VAL A 106 7.02 -2.27 -10.89
CA VAL A 106 6.64 -1.05 -11.62
C VAL A 106 7.20 -1.10 -13.04
N LEU A 107 8.46 -1.49 -13.22
CA LEU A 107 9.09 -1.64 -14.54
C LEU A 107 8.41 -2.70 -15.42
N SER A 108 7.88 -3.77 -14.82
CA SER A 108 7.12 -4.81 -15.55
C SER A 108 5.63 -4.47 -15.72
N GLU A 109 5.18 -3.32 -15.22
CA GLU A 109 3.78 -2.88 -15.17
C GLU A 109 2.85 -3.92 -14.50
N ASN A 110 3.36 -4.72 -13.55
CA ASN A 110 2.59 -5.75 -12.85
C ASN A 110 1.80 -5.15 -11.68
N ILE A 111 0.71 -4.46 -12.02
CA ILE A 111 -0.12 -3.69 -11.08
C ILE A 111 -0.61 -4.52 -9.88
N GLU A 112 -1.05 -5.76 -10.11
CA GLU A 112 -1.56 -6.62 -9.04
C GLU A 112 -0.48 -6.93 -8.00
N SER A 113 0.73 -7.26 -8.46
CA SER A 113 1.86 -7.55 -7.56
C SER A 113 2.33 -6.30 -6.83
N ILE A 114 2.35 -5.15 -7.49
CA ILE A 114 2.66 -3.85 -6.87
C ILE A 114 1.67 -3.58 -5.73
N ALA A 115 0.38 -3.65 -6.03
CA ALA A 115 -0.71 -3.35 -5.09
C ALA A 115 -0.65 -4.28 -3.87
N THR A 116 -0.47 -5.57 -4.11
CA THR A 116 -0.39 -6.59 -3.05
C THR A 116 0.79 -6.30 -2.13
N LEU A 117 1.96 -6.06 -2.73
CA LEU A 117 3.20 -5.83 -1.98
C LEU A 117 3.14 -4.56 -1.12
N ILE A 118 2.53 -3.48 -1.63
CA ILE A 118 2.32 -2.26 -0.86
C ILE A 118 1.34 -2.48 0.29
N CYS A 119 0.20 -3.11 0.02
CA CYS A 119 -0.79 -3.36 1.06
C CYS A 119 -0.21 -4.23 2.18
N ASP A 120 0.55 -5.27 1.85
CA ASP A 120 1.27 -6.09 2.83
C ASP A 120 2.30 -5.29 3.61
N SER A 121 3.05 -4.42 2.93
CA SER A 121 4.09 -3.60 3.57
C SER A 121 3.51 -2.55 4.52
N LEU A 122 2.43 -1.88 4.10
CA LEU A 122 1.72 -0.91 4.94
C LEU A 122 1.02 -1.62 6.11
N SER A 123 0.45 -2.80 5.86
CA SER A 123 -0.14 -3.67 6.89
C SER A 123 0.90 -4.03 7.97
N LYS A 124 2.11 -4.44 7.55
CA LYS A 124 3.23 -4.68 8.47
C LYS A 124 3.64 -3.41 9.23
N CYS A 125 3.61 -2.25 8.59
CA CYS A 125 3.90 -0.97 9.25
C CYS A 125 2.90 -0.69 10.39
N ILE A 126 1.61 -0.93 10.16
CA ILE A 126 0.56 -0.78 11.19
C ILE A 126 0.82 -1.74 12.37
N SER A 127 1.06 -3.02 12.08
CA SER A 127 1.28 -4.04 13.13
C SER A 127 2.56 -3.81 13.93
N SER A 128 3.60 -3.23 13.33
CA SER A 128 4.91 -3.05 13.98
C SER A 128 4.95 -1.95 15.05
N GLN A 129 3.89 -1.12 15.13
CA GLN A 129 3.73 0.00 16.08
C GLN A 129 4.90 1.00 16.13
N ASN A 130 5.78 0.99 15.11
CA ASN A 130 7.01 1.77 15.09
C ASN A 130 7.03 2.71 13.89
N SER A 131 7.19 4.02 14.16
CA SER A 131 7.44 5.03 13.13
C SER A 131 8.89 4.97 12.64
N SER A 132 9.26 3.85 12.02
CA SER A 132 10.61 3.64 11.48
C SER A 132 10.84 4.44 10.20
N ASN A 133 12.10 4.69 9.84
CA ASN A 133 12.45 5.26 8.53
C ASN A 133 11.94 4.41 7.36
N HIS A 134 11.78 3.10 7.56
CA HIS A 134 11.20 2.20 6.57
C HIS A 134 9.72 2.50 6.34
N CYS A 135 8.92 2.71 7.38
CA CYS A 135 7.51 3.07 7.27
C CYS A 135 7.30 4.37 6.48
N HIS A 136 8.09 5.41 6.76
CA HIS A 136 8.00 6.68 6.02
C HIS A 136 8.38 6.53 4.54
N ARG A 137 9.39 5.71 4.22
CA ARG A 137 9.74 5.39 2.83
C ARG A 137 8.62 4.63 2.14
N MET A 138 8.02 3.66 2.82
CA MET A 138 6.91 2.87 2.29
C MET A 138 5.68 3.74 2.00
N ILE A 139 5.31 4.66 2.88
CA ILE A 139 4.22 5.62 2.65
C ILE A 139 4.50 6.48 1.41
N ARG A 140 5.72 7.00 1.27
CA ARG A 140 6.11 7.79 0.09
C ARG A 140 6.00 6.97 -1.20
N ASN A 141 6.45 5.72 -1.18
CA ASN A 141 6.34 4.82 -2.32
C ASN A 141 4.88 4.51 -2.64
N ALA A 142 4.05 4.28 -1.61
CA ALA A 142 2.63 4.04 -1.77
C ALA A 142 1.92 5.24 -2.44
N HIS A 143 2.22 6.48 -2.03
CA HIS A 143 1.67 7.68 -2.70
C HIS A 143 2.07 7.78 -4.18
N ARG A 144 3.35 7.54 -4.50
CA ARG A 144 3.81 7.55 -5.91
C ARG A 144 3.09 6.50 -6.73
N ILE A 145 2.80 5.36 -6.13
CA ILE A 145 2.12 4.26 -6.80
C ILE A 145 0.63 4.57 -6.95
N CYS A 146 -0.02 5.19 -5.97
CA CYS A 146 -1.37 5.70 -6.15
C CYS A 146 -1.45 6.64 -7.36
N LEU A 147 -0.55 7.61 -7.48
CA LEU A 147 -0.48 8.51 -8.65
C LEU A 147 -0.26 7.73 -9.96
N PHE A 148 0.66 6.77 -9.94
CA PHE A 148 0.91 5.90 -11.10
C PHE A 148 -0.34 5.11 -11.50
N LEU A 149 -1.06 4.49 -10.55
CA LEU A 149 -2.28 3.73 -10.81
C LEU A 149 -3.42 4.62 -11.27
N GLU A 150 -3.57 5.80 -10.68
CA GLU A 150 -4.56 6.81 -11.06
C GLU A 150 -4.34 7.31 -12.49
N SER A 151 -3.09 7.55 -12.89
CA SER A 151 -2.74 7.95 -14.27
C SER A 151 -3.05 6.88 -15.31
N ARG A 152 -3.20 5.61 -14.89
CA ARG A 152 -3.57 4.47 -15.76
C ARG A 152 -5.05 4.12 -15.68
N ASN A 153 -5.82 4.77 -14.82
CA ASN A 153 -7.22 4.43 -14.52
C ASN A 153 -8.23 5.06 -15.50
N ASP A 154 -7.78 5.52 -16.67
CA ASP A 154 -8.53 6.43 -17.53
C ASP A 154 -9.87 5.90 -18.08
N GLN A 155 -10.21 4.61 -17.97
CA GLN A 155 -11.48 4.11 -18.56
C GLN A 155 -12.30 3.08 -17.76
N ASN A 156 -11.76 2.35 -16.77
CA ASN A 156 -12.48 1.19 -16.20
C ASN A 156 -12.70 1.18 -14.67
N ASN A 157 -12.26 2.19 -13.93
CA ASN A 157 -12.33 2.21 -12.46
C ASN A 157 -11.73 0.98 -11.78
N GLU A 158 -10.96 0.17 -12.50
CA GLU A 158 -10.51 -1.15 -12.08
C GLU A 158 -9.66 -1.07 -10.82
N PHE A 159 -8.85 -0.02 -10.71
CA PHE A 159 -7.93 0.18 -9.58
C PHE A 159 -8.49 1.09 -8.48
N THR A 160 -9.71 1.59 -8.62
CA THR A 160 -10.30 2.53 -7.65
C THR A 160 -10.36 1.94 -6.24
N HIS A 161 -10.71 0.65 -6.14
CA HIS A 161 -10.78 -0.03 -4.85
C HIS A 161 -9.39 -0.27 -4.24
N VAL A 162 -8.39 -0.56 -5.08
CA VAL A 162 -6.98 -0.72 -4.67
C VAL A 162 -6.43 0.59 -4.11
N VAL A 163 -6.57 1.68 -4.87
CA VAL A 163 -6.09 3.02 -4.48
C VAL A 163 -6.77 3.48 -3.20
N ARG A 164 -8.08 3.26 -3.07
CA ARG A 164 -8.82 3.55 -1.82
C ARG A 164 -8.29 2.74 -0.63
N SER A 165 -8.01 1.45 -0.82
CA SER A 165 -7.42 0.61 0.23
C SER A 165 -6.03 1.10 0.64
N ILE A 166 -5.16 1.45 -0.31
CA ILE A 166 -3.84 1.99 -0.01
C ILE A 166 -3.96 3.32 0.76
N HIS A 167 -4.82 4.24 0.31
CA HIS A 167 -5.06 5.50 1.03
C HIS A 167 -5.61 5.26 2.44
N ALA A 168 -6.52 4.31 2.63
CA ALA A 168 -7.03 3.95 3.95
C ALA A 168 -5.91 3.43 4.87
N LEU A 169 -5.02 2.56 4.37
CA LEU A 169 -3.87 2.05 5.14
C LEU A 169 -2.88 3.17 5.49
N ILE A 170 -2.56 4.07 4.55
CA ILE A 170 -1.71 5.24 4.83
C ILE A 170 -2.33 6.09 5.95
N GLY A 171 -3.62 6.41 5.81
CA GLY A 171 -4.32 7.23 6.80
C GLY A 171 -4.41 6.56 8.18
N MET A 172 -4.59 5.23 8.25
CA MET A 172 -4.48 4.49 9.52
C MET A 172 -3.10 4.66 10.15
N ILE A 173 -2.02 4.55 9.38
CA ILE A 173 -0.66 4.72 9.88
C ILE A 173 -0.45 6.13 10.42
N GLU A 174 -0.92 7.16 9.70
CA GLU A 174 -0.85 8.55 10.14
C GLU A 174 -1.60 8.78 11.46
N PHE A 175 -2.82 8.27 11.55
CA PHE A 175 -3.64 8.32 12.75
C PHE A 175 -2.94 7.65 13.94
N LEU A 176 -2.49 6.42 13.76
CA LEU A 176 -1.84 5.64 14.82
C LEU A 176 -0.52 6.28 15.26
N ASN A 177 0.24 6.85 14.33
CA ASN A 177 1.45 7.61 14.65
C ASN A 177 1.15 8.85 15.52
N LEU A 178 0.07 9.58 15.24
CA LEU A 178 -0.37 10.70 16.08
C LEU A 178 -0.84 10.23 17.46
N TYR A 179 -1.55 9.11 17.51
CA TYR A 179 -2.01 8.47 18.73
C TYR A 179 -0.84 8.07 19.64
N TRP A 180 0.15 7.34 19.12
CA TRP A 180 1.33 6.92 19.90
C TRP A 180 2.19 8.09 20.35
N LYS A 181 2.23 9.18 19.59
CA LYS A 181 2.86 10.46 19.98
C LYS A 181 2.03 11.28 20.97
N GLN A 182 0.88 10.76 21.44
CA GLN A 182 -0.04 11.40 22.38
C GLN A 182 -0.61 12.75 21.91
N ARG A 183 -0.63 12.99 20.59
CA ARG A 183 -1.21 14.18 19.94
C ARG A 183 -2.70 13.97 19.69
N TYR A 184 -3.46 13.66 20.74
CA TYR A 184 -4.84 13.16 20.62
C TYR A 184 -5.81 14.08 19.88
N SER A 185 -5.68 15.41 20.02
CA SER A 185 -6.55 16.35 19.30
C SER A 185 -6.33 16.31 17.78
N GLU A 186 -5.09 16.06 17.34
CA GLU A 186 -4.76 15.91 15.92
C GLU A 186 -5.08 14.51 15.42
N ALA A 187 -4.82 13.49 16.24
CA ALA A 187 -5.22 12.12 15.96
C ALA A 187 -6.73 12.03 15.76
N TRP A 188 -7.54 12.72 16.56
CA TRP A 188 -8.99 12.77 16.39
C TRP A 188 -9.41 13.41 15.07
N LYS A 189 -8.77 14.51 14.66
CA LYS A 189 -9.04 15.14 13.36
C LYS A 189 -8.67 14.22 12.20
N CYS A 190 -7.50 13.58 12.29
CA CYS A 190 -7.02 12.60 11.31
C CYS A 190 -7.99 11.40 11.20
N MET A 191 -8.40 10.82 12.33
CA MET A 191 -9.37 9.72 12.38
C MET A 191 -10.68 10.08 11.68
N LYS A 192 -11.21 11.29 11.91
CA LYS A 192 -12.43 11.76 11.23
C LYS A 192 -12.27 11.88 9.72
N SER A 193 -11.09 12.27 9.24
CA SER A 193 -10.82 12.35 7.79
C SER A 193 -10.64 11.00 7.10
N LEU A 194 -10.45 9.91 7.85
CA LEU A 194 -10.30 8.57 7.26
C LEU A 194 -11.59 8.02 6.65
N ASP A 195 -12.76 8.51 7.10
CA ASP A 195 -14.11 8.02 6.72
C ASP A 195 -14.23 6.48 6.77
N LEU A 196 -13.48 5.86 7.68
CA LEU A 196 -13.41 4.42 7.83
C LEU A 196 -14.33 3.90 8.95
N LEU A 197 -14.38 4.66 10.05
CA LEU A 197 -15.15 4.31 11.24
C LEU A 197 -16.46 5.10 11.26
N PRO A 198 -17.57 4.51 11.72
CA PRO A 198 -18.84 5.23 11.81
C PRO A 198 -18.78 6.28 12.92
N LEU A 199 -19.09 7.53 12.57
CA LEU A 199 -19.15 8.66 13.51
C LEU A 199 -20.59 9.04 13.87
N THR A 200 -21.56 8.46 13.17
CA THR A 200 -22.99 8.66 13.40
C THR A 200 -23.71 7.32 13.41
N GLU A 201 -24.86 7.25 14.10
CA GLU A 201 -25.69 6.05 14.13
C GLU A 201 -26.12 5.61 12.72
N SER A 202 -26.39 6.57 11.82
CA SER A 202 -26.74 6.27 10.42
C SER A 202 -25.63 5.56 9.65
N GLN A 203 -24.36 5.87 9.97
CA GLN A 203 -23.19 5.22 9.35
C GLN A 203 -22.93 3.83 9.93
N LEU A 204 -23.41 3.54 11.14
CA LEU A 204 -23.15 2.27 11.84
C LEU A 204 -23.62 1.06 11.01
N ALA A 205 -24.86 1.12 10.51
CA ALA A 205 -25.42 0.05 9.68
C ALA A 205 -24.64 -0.13 8.38
N VAL A 206 -24.27 0.98 7.73
CA VAL A 206 -23.51 0.98 6.47
C VAL A 206 -22.11 0.40 6.67
N ALA A 207 -21.40 0.80 7.72
CA ALA A 207 -20.07 0.30 8.05
C ALA A 207 -20.11 -1.21 8.35
N SER A 208 -21.09 -1.65 9.14
CA SER A 208 -21.29 -3.07 9.48
C SER A 208 -21.60 -3.92 8.26
N ASP A 209 -22.35 -3.39 7.30
CA ASP A 209 -22.63 -4.06 6.03
C ASP A 209 -21.42 -4.14 5.11
N ARG A 210 -20.61 -3.08 5.04
CA ARG A 210 -19.35 -3.07 4.26
C ARG A 210 -18.37 -4.12 4.76
N LEU A 211 -18.24 -4.29 6.08
CA LEU A 211 -17.40 -5.33 6.68
C LEU A 211 -17.80 -6.74 6.24
N ARG A 212 -19.12 -7.02 6.19
CA ARG A 212 -19.64 -8.36 5.90
C ARG A 212 -19.60 -8.74 4.42
N LYS A 213 -19.69 -7.76 3.52
CA LYS A 213 -19.91 -7.98 2.08
C LYS A 213 -18.62 -7.98 1.24
N SER A 214 -17.46 -7.70 1.82
CA SER A 214 -16.24 -7.53 1.04
C SER A 214 -15.50 -8.84 0.80
N SER A 215 -15.32 -9.22 -0.47
CA SER A 215 -14.49 -10.35 -0.92
C SER A 215 -13.14 -9.93 -1.49
N SER A 216 -12.88 -8.63 -1.67
CA SER A 216 -11.61 -8.14 -2.22
C SER A 216 -10.48 -8.28 -1.20
N TYR A 217 -9.36 -8.86 -1.63
CA TYR A 217 -8.14 -8.99 -0.82
C TYR A 217 -7.67 -7.62 -0.26
N PHE A 218 -7.63 -6.57 -1.09
CA PHE A 218 -7.16 -5.24 -0.66
C PHE A 218 -8.07 -4.60 0.39
N VAL A 219 -9.37 -4.86 0.33
CA VAL A 219 -10.31 -4.40 1.36
C VAL A 219 -10.17 -5.25 2.61
N ALA A 220 -9.92 -6.56 2.48
CA ALA A 220 -9.62 -7.42 3.62
C ALA A 220 -8.36 -6.97 4.40
N CYS A 221 -7.32 -6.50 3.70
CA CYS A 221 -6.14 -5.89 4.34
C CYS A 221 -6.51 -4.69 5.21
N VAL A 222 -7.42 -3.82 4.75
CA VAL A 222 -7.91 -2.68 5.55
C VAL A 222 -8.73 -3.19 6.73
N ILE A 223 -9.67 -4.11 6.48
CA ILE A 223 -10.56 -4.66 7.52
C ILE A 223 -9.77 -5.29 8.66
N HIS A 224 -8.67 -5.98 8.35
CA HIS A 224 -7.79 -6.59 9.34
C HIS A 224 -7.31 -5.60 10.41
N HIS A 225 -7.13 -4.31 10.05
CA HIS A 225 -6.63 -3.26 10.94
C HIS A 225 -7.72 -2.41 11.59
N ILE A 226 -9.00 -2.64 11.27
CA ILE A 226 -10.12 -1.90 11.86
C ILE A 226 -10.18 -2.08 13.38
N PRO A 227 -10.03 -3.28 13.97
CA PRO A 227 -10.10 -3.43 15.43
C PRO A 227 -9.06 -2.59 16.19
N LEU A 228 -7.79 -2.62 15.74
CA LEU A 228 -6.74 -1.78 16.33
C LEU A 228 -7.07 -0.29 16.18
N THR A 229 -7.45 0.12 14.96
CA THR A 229 -7.80 1.52 14.66
C THR A 229 -8.97 2.01 15.50
N LEU A 230 -10.00 1.18 15.67
CA LEU A 230 -11.20 1.47 16.46
C LEU A 230 -10.88 1.60 17.94
N SER A 231 -10.10 0.68 18.51
CA SER A 231 -9.66 0.75 19.91
C SER A 231 -8.89 2.06 20.19
N CYS A 232 -7.89 2.37 19.35
CA CYS A 232 -7.13 3.61 19.46
C CYS A 232 -8.01 4.86 19.25
N ALA A 233 -9.01 4.80 18.36
CA ALA A 233 -9.93 5.92 18.12
C ALA A 233 -10.78 6.21 19.36
N ILE A 234 -11.35 5.17 19.97
CA ILE A 234 -12.13 5.29 21.22
C ILE A 234 -11.26 5.90 22.32
N GLU A 235 -10.05 5.38 22.53
CA GLU A 235 -9.14 5.92 23.54
C GLU A 235 -8.75 7.37 23.25
N THR A 236 -8.50 7.71 21.98
CA THR A 236 -8.23 9.09 21.55
C THR A 236 -9.38 10.03 21.94
N GLY A 237 -10.62 9.65 21.68
CA GLY A 237 -11.81 10.45 22.04
C GLY A 237 -11.89 10.71 23.54
N VAL A 238 -11.73 9.66 24.35
CA VAL A 238 -11.70 9.78 25.81
C VAL A 238 -10.55 10.68 26.28
N LYS A 239 -9.34 10.54 25.73
CA LYS A 239 -8.19 11.36 26.12
C LYS A 239 -8.35 12.83 25.76
N VAL A 240 -8.99 13.14 24.64
CA VAL A 240 -9.33 14.53 24.29
C VAL A 240 -10.28 15.12 25.32
N LEU A 241 -11.32 14.38 25.69
CA LEU A 241 -12.31 14.81 26.68
C LEU A 241 -11.71 14.98 28.09
N GLU A 242 -10.88 14.03 28.54
CA GLU A 242 -10.16 14.11 29.83
C GLU A 242 -9.28 15.36 29.90
N ARG A 243 -8.55 15.67 28.82
CA ARG A 243 -7.71 16.88 28.73
C ARG A 243 -8.51 18.18 28.69
N ALA A 244 -9.71 18.15 28.11
CA ALA A 244 -10.60 19.31 28.13
C ALA A 244 -11.16 19.57 29.53
N LYS A 245 -11.51 18.49 30.25
CA LYS A 245 -12.03 18.58 31.63
C LYS A 245 -11.00 19.06 32.65
N SER A 246 -9.71 18.74 32.45
CA SER A 246 -8.63 19.17 33.34
C SER A 246 -8.18 20.61 33.12
N ARG A 247 -8.55 21.23 31.99
CA ARG A 247 -8.43 22.68 31.78
C ARG A 247 -9.60 23.34 32.52
N ASP A 248 -9.33 24.29 33.41
CA ASP A 248 -10.34 24.94 34.24
C ASP A 248 -11.59 25.35 33.44
N ARG A 249 -12.76 24.89 33.89
CA ARG A 249 -14.09 25.08 33.25
C ARG A 249 -14.49 26.53 32.99
N VAL A 250 -13.72 27.49 33.47
CA VAL A 250 -14.03 28.93 33.48
C VAL A 250 -13.77 29.61 32.12
N SER A 251 -13.19 28.91 31.13
CA SER A 251 -12.82 29.54 29.83
C SER A 251 -13.17 28.75 28.56
N ILE A 252 -13.95 27.66 28.66
CA ILE A 252 -14.36 26.89 27.47
C ILE A 252 -15.43 27.70 26.71
N SER A 253 -15.14 28.03 25.45
CA SER A 253 -16.10 28.75 24.60
C SER A 253 -17.30 27.85 24.26
N THR A 254 -18.46 28.44 23.96
CA THR A 254 -19.65 27.68 23.51
C THR A 254 -19.34 26.78 22.31
N ARG A 255 -18.48 27.25 21.40
CA ARG A 255 -18.05 26.48 20.22
C ARG A 255 -17.24 25.24 20.62
N GLU A 256 -16.30 25.40 21.55
CA GLU A 256 -15.49 24.30 22.05
C GLU A 256 -16.33 23.29 22.83
N GLN A 257 -17.33 23.74 23.60
CA GLN A 257 -18.28 22.85 24.26
C GLN A 257 -19.07 22.00 23.24
N ILE A 258 -19.57 22.60 22.15
CA ILE A 258 -20.27 21.87 21.08
C ILE A 258 -19.34 20.82 20.45
N GLU A 259 -18.07 21.16 20.21
CA GLU A 259 -17.09 20.21 19.67
C GLU A 259 -16.84 19.03 20.63
N LEU A 260 -16.77 19.28 21.94
CA LEU A 260 -16.61 18.23 22.96
C LEU A 260 -17.85 17.33 23.05
N ASP A 261 -19.06 17.91 23.02
CA ASP A 261 -20.30 17.15 23.03
C ASP A 261 -20.41 16.23 21.80
N GLN A 262 -19.97 16.71 20.63
CA GLN A 262 -19.87 15.88 19.43
C GLN A 262 -18.87 14.74 19.59
N ILE A 263 -17.73 14.96 20.24
CA ILE A 263 -16.74 13.90 20.52
C ILE A 263 -17.35 12.82 21.42
N VAL A 264 -18.14 13.20 22.43
CA VAL A 264 -18.85 12.23 23.29
C VAL A 264 -19.78 11.35 22.46
N ILE A 265 -20.63 11.98 21.62
CA ILE A 265 -21.58 11.25 20.77
C ILE A 265 -20.83 10.30 19.81
N GLN A 266 -19.81 10.80 19.13
CA GLN A 266 -19.00 10.02 18.20
C GLN A 266 -18.30 8.84 18.90
N THR A 267 -17.75 9.06 20.10
CA THR A 267 -17.09 7.99 20.87
C THR A 267 -18.09 6.89 21.29
N ARG A 268 -19.34 7.25 21.60
CA ARG A 268 -20.41 6.28 21.88
C ARG A 268 -20.83 5.48 20.64
N VAL A 269 -20.86 6.11 19.47
CA VAL A 269 -21.11 5.40 18.20
C VAL A 269 -19.98 4.40 17.93
N LEU A 270 -18.73 4.80 18.14
CA LEU A 270 -17.57 3.90 18.01
C LEU A 270 -17.63 2.72 18.99
N LEU A 271 -18.05 2.95 20.23
CA LEU A 271 -18.30 1.86 21.20
C LEU A 271 -19.38 0.90 20.71
N SER A 272 -20.48 1.42 20.20
CA SER A 272 -21.56 0.60 19.62
C SER A 272 -21.05 -0.24 18.45
N PHE A 273 -20.19 0.33 17.62
CA PHE A 273 -19.54 -0.39 16.51
C PHE A 273 -18.61 -1.49 17.01
N ALA A 274 -17.82 -1.25 18.05
CA ALA A 274 -16.95 -2.26 18.66
C ALA A 274 -17.76 -3.47 19.18
N SER A 275 -18.93 -3.22 19.79
CA SER A 275 -19.85 -4.29 20.20
C SER A 275 -20.41 -5.07 19.01
N VAL A 276 -20.78 -4.41 17.91
CA VAL A 276 -21.22 -5.09 16.67
C VAL A 276 -20.10 -5.97 16.09
N MET A 277 -18.85 -5.52 16.19
CA MET A 277 -17.67 -6.29 15.78
C MET A 277 -17.25 -7.38 16.77
N LYS A 278 -17.92 -7.51 17.93
CA LYS A 278 -17.55 -8.45 19.01
C LYS A 278 -16.10 -8.31 19.48
N MET A 279 -15.59 -7.07 19.55
CA MET A 279 -14.22 -6.83 19.99
C MET A 279 -13.91 -7.36 21.39
N ASP A 280 -14.92 -7.49 22.25
CA ASP A 280 -14.78 -7.99 23.62
C ASP A 280 -14.30 -9.45 23.68
N ASP A 281 -14.64 -10.23 22.65
CA ASP A 281 -14.26 -11.65 22.54
C ASP A 281 -12.86 -11.82 21.91
N GLU A 282 -12.48 -10.92 21.00
CA GLU A 282 -11.26 -11.04 20.17
C GLU A 282 -10.08 -10.17 20.65
N TYR A 283 -10.33 -9.12 21.44
CA TYR A 283 -9.34 -8.18 21.95
C TYR A 283 -9.48 -7.99 23.47
N PRO A 284 -8.89 -8.89 24.30
CA PRO A 284 -9.06 -8.86 25.76
C PRO A 284 -8.55 -7.59 26.46
N SER A 285 -7.73 -6.80 25.77
CA SER A 285 -7.24 -5.51 26.26
C SER A 285 -8.26 -4.37 26.11
N PHE A 286 -9.30 -4.55 25.29
CA PHE A 286 -10.40 -3.62 25.14
C PHE A 286 -11.48 -3.91 26.19
N ASN A 287 -11.82 -2.91 27.01
CA ASN A 287 -12.86 -3.04 28.04
C ASN A 287 -13.93 -1.95 27.83
N PRO A 288 -15.04 -2.26 27.14
CA PRO A 288 -16.07 -1.27 26.81
C PRO A 288 -16.77 -0.72 28.07
N ILE A 289 -16.88 -1.53 29.13
CA ILE A 289 -17.49 -1.11 30.40
C ILE A 289 -16.64 -0.01 31.04
N LEU A 290 -15.31 -0.16 31.04
CA LEU A 290 -14.39 0.84 31.57
C LEU A 290 -14.43 2.14 30.76
N VAL A 291 -14.53 2.04 29.43
CA VAL A 291 -14.65 3.23 28.56
C VAL A 291 -15.96 3.95 28.83
N GLU A 292 -17.09 3.23 28.87
CA GLU A 292 -18.40 3.82 29.14
C GLU A 292 -18.45 4.46 30.53
N ALA A 293 -17.81 3.84 31.53
CA ALA A 293 -17.66 4.44 32.86
C ALA A 293 -16.87 5.77 32.80
N ARG A 294 -15.77 5.83 32.05
CA ARG A 294 -14.99 7.06 31.86
C ARG A 294 -15.81 8.15 31.16
N LEU A 295 -16.58 7.80 30.14
CA LEU A 295 -17.47 8.75 29.44
C LEU A 295 -18.59 9.29 30.33
N LYS A 296 -19.09 8.51 31.30
CA LYS A 296 -20.08 8.98 32.28
C LYS A 296 -19.50 9.91 33.34
N ILE A 297 -18.21 9.73 33.66
CA ILE A 297 -17.51 10.56 34.65
C ILE A 297 -17.13 11.91 34.07
N ILE A 298 -16.83 11.98 32.77
CA ILE A 298 -16.43 13.20 32.05
C ILE A 298 -17.58 14.20 32.00
#